data_AF-A0A7H8S8Q6-F1
#
_entry.id   AF-A0A7H8S8Q6-F1
#
_cell.length_a   1.000
_cell.length_b   1.000
_cell.length_c   1.000
_cell.angle_alpha   90.00
_cell.angle_beta   90.00
_cell.angle_gamma   90.00
#
_symmetry.space_group_name_H-M   'P 1'
#
loop_
_entity.id
_entity.type
_entity.pdbx_description
1 polymer ?
#
loop_
_entity_poly.entity_id
_entity_poly.type
_entity_poly.pdbx_seq_one_letter_code
_entity_poly.pdbx_strand_id
1 'polypeptide(L)'
;MRTMNMSKWICYAVGYVFLTSGVLKLVVSDFKATFMSLGLPFPETMLFLVAITEIACSAFIISRLYVRQAAAPLILIMLGAIFLTKLPILMNQGFLQFAFDARLDIIMLILLLLLWQHRPTKQL
;
A
#
# COMPACT_ATOMS: atom_id res chain seq x y z
N MET A 1 -3.00 -23.79 24.68
CA MET A 1 -3.31 -23.28 23.32
C MET A 1 -2.40 -22.10 23.03
N ARG A 2 -1.54 -22.18 22.01
CA ARG A 2 -0.62 -21.10 21.61
C ARG A 2 -1.47 -20.02 20.91
N THR A 3 -1.65 -18.86 21.53
CA THR A 3 -2.36 -17.75 20.87
C THR A 3 -1.53 -17.33 19.65
N MET A 4 -2.08 -17.57 18.46
CA MET A 4 -1.47 -17.07 17.23
C MET A 4 -1.50 -15.54 17.30
N ASN A 5 -0.32 -14.91 17.30
CA ASN A 5 -0.18 -13.46 17.24
C ASN A 5 -0.55 -12.96 15.84
N MET A 6 -1.82 -13.12 15.45
CA MET A 6 -2.37 -12.81 14.12
C MET A 6 -2.02 -11.38 13.67
N SER A 7 -2.07 -10.43 14.60
CA SER A 7 -1.69 -9.04 14.36
C SER A 7 -0.24 -8.87 13.93
N LYS A 8 0.70 -9.65 14.47
CA LYS A 8 2.12 -9.59 14.08
C LYS A 8 2.31 -10.08 12.64
N TRP A 9 1.64 -11.17 12.27
CA TRP A 9 1.70 -11.70 10.91
C TRP A 9 1.12 -10.73 9.89
N ILE A 10 0.01 -10.06 10.22
CA ILE A 10 -0.57 -9.02 9.37
C ILE A 10 0.43 -7.85 9.19
N CYS A 11 1.06 -7.37 10.27
CA CYS A 11 2.08 -6.33 10.18
C CYS A 11 3.24 -6.73 9.26
N TYR A 12 3.74 -7.96 9.36
CA TYR A 12 4.81 -8.43 8.49
C TYR A 12 4.37 -8.61 7.03
N ALA A 13 3.17 -9.12 6.79
CA ALA A 13 2.64 -9.29 5.44
C ALA A 13 2.44 -7.93 4.74
N VAL A 14 1.76 -6.99 5.41
CA VAL A 14 1.55 -5.63 4.91
C VAL A 14 2.89 -4.92 4.71
N GLY A 15 3.75 -4.97 5.73
CA GLY A 15 5.07 -4.37 5.69
C GLY A 15 5.93 -4.87 4.52
N TYR A 16 5.96 -6.19 4.29
CA TYR A 16 6.69 -6.79 3.17
C TYR A 16 6.20 -6.28 1.81
N VAL A 17 4.87 -6.23 1.59
CA VAL A 17 4.30 -5.79 0.31
C VAL A 17 4.66 -4.33 0.01
N PHE A 18 4.50 -3.44 0.99
CA PHE A 18 4.81 -2.01 0.78
C PHE A 18 6.31 -1.74 0.70
N LEU A 19 7.13 -2.44 1.49
CA LEU A 19 8.58 -2.29 1.45
C LEU A 19 9.13 -2.70 0.08
N THR A 20 8.71 -3.87 -0.41
CA THR A 20 9.15 -4.37 -1.72
C THR A 20 8.64 -3.49 -2.87
N SER A 21 7.37 -3.07 -2.83
CA SER A 21 6.79 -2.16 -3.82
C SER A 21 7.53 -0.81 -3.85
N GLY A 22 7.79 -0.21 -2.69
CA GLY A 22 8.51 1.06 -2.60
C GLY A 22 9.95 0.97 -3.10
N VAL A 23 10.68 -0.11 -2.77
CA VAL A 23 12.03 -0.34 -3.28
C VAL A 23 12.01 -0.51 -4.80
N LEU A 24 11.09 -1.30 -5.35
CA LEU A 24 10.97 -1.50 -6.80
C LEU A 24 10.68 -0.19 -7.54
N LYS A 25 9.85 0.70 -6.97
CA LYS A 25 9.59 2.03 -7.56
C LYS A 25 10.84 2.91 -7.67
N LEU A 26 11.84 2.72 -6.80
CA LEU A 26 13.11 3.46 -6.84
C LEU A 26 14.14 2.82 -7.77
N VAL A 27 14.14 1.48 -7.86
CA VAL A 27 15.17 0.72 -8.59
C VAL A 27 14.79 0.51 -10.05
N VAL A 28 13.51 0.27 -10.34
CA VAL A 28 13.03 -0.11 -11.68
C VAL A 28 12.56 1.12 -12.44
N SER A 29 13.23 1.41 -13.57
CA SER A 29 12.94 2.55 -14.44
C SER A 29 11.55 2.52 -15.07
N ASP A 30 10.95 1.35 -15.27
CA ASP A 30 9.64 1.19 -15.91
C ASP A 30 8.51 1.86 -15.11
N PHE A 31 8.66 2.00 -13.79
CA PHE A 31 7.71 2.76 -12.97
C PHE A 31 7.70 4.24 -13.32
N LYS A 32 8.84 4.82 -13.76
CA LYS A 32 8.87 6.19 -14.25
C LYS A 32 8.05 6.35 -15.51
N ALA A 33 8.21 5.44 -16.48
CA ALA A 33 7.42 5.44 -17.71
C ALA A 33 5.92 5.31 -17.42
N THR A 34 5.57 4.43 -16.47
CA THR A 34 4.18 4.26 -16.03
C THR A 34 3.64 5.55 -15.42
N PHE A 35 4.37 6.19 -14.49
CA PHE A 35 3.93 7.44 -13.85
C PHE A 35 3.86 8.62 -14.83
N MET A 36 4.73 8.68 -15.83
CA MET A 36 4.64 9.67 -16.92
C MET A 36 3.37 9.48 -17.73
N SER A 37 2.95 8.23 -17.98
CA SER A 37 1.72 7.93 -18.70
C SER A 37 0.44 8.26 -17.93
N LEU A 38 0.51 8.42 -16.59
CA LEU A 38 -0.64 8.76 -15.74
C LEU A 38 -1.05 10.24 -15.84
N GLY A 39 -0.28 11.09 -16.53
CA GLY A 39 -0.62 12.51 -16.71
C GLY A 39 -0.54 13.35 -15.43
N LEU A 40 0.20 12.88 -14.42
CA LEU A 40 0.37 13.60 -13.15
C LEU A 40 1.31 14.81 -13.31
N PRO A 41 1.08 15.91 -12.56
CA PRO A 41 2.04 16.99 -12.47
C PRO A 41 3.30 16.48 -11.73
N PHE A 42 4.47 16.64 -12.35
CA PHE A 42 5.78 16.21 -11.82
C PHE A 42 5.83 14.70 -11.44
N PRO A 43 5.74 13.79 -12.43
CA PRO A 43 5.60 12.35 -12.19
C PRO A 43 6.80 11.74 -11.46
N GLU A 44 8.02 12.21 -11.70
CA GLU A 44 9.21 11.71 -11.01
C GLU A 44 9.20 12.06 -9.52
N THR A 45 8.85 13.31 -9.17
CA THR A 45 8.80 13.77 -7.79
C THR A 45 7.71 13.03 -7.01
N MET A 46 6.53 12.84 -7.64
CA MET A 46 5.45 12.04 -7.03
C MET A 46 5.85 10.58 -6.83
N LEU A 47 6.47 9.95 -7.84
CA LEU A 47 6.95 8.57 -7.73
C LEU A 47 7.93 8.42 -6.56
N PHE A 48 8.90 9.33 -6.45
CA PHE A 48 9.89 9.34 -5.37
C PHE A 48 9.24 9.53 -4.00
N LEU A 49 8.29 10.47 -3.88
CA LEU A 49 7.57 10.72 -2.63
C LEU A 49 6.75 9.51 -2.19
N VAL A 50 6.01 8.88 -3.12
CA VAL A 50 5.25 7.66 -2.86
C VAL A 50 6.17 6.54 -2.39
N ALA A 51 7.26 6.30 -3.12
CA ALA A 51 8.19 5.22 -2.82
C ALA A 51 8.86 5.38 -1.44
N ILE A 52 9.33 6.58 -1.09
CA ILE A 52 9.90 6.85 0.24
C ILE A 52 8.84 6.68 1.33
N THR A 53 7.61 7.17 1.10
CA THR A 53 6.53 7.06 2.07
C THR A 53 6.18 5.60 2.33
N GLU A 54 6.13 4.77 1.28
CA GLU A 54 5.90 3.33 1.41
C GLU A 54 7.01 2.64 2.21
N ILE A 55 8.28 2.93 1.92
CA ILE A 55 9.42 2.34 2.63
C ILE A 55 9.42 2.76 4.11
N ALA A 56 9.26 4.06 4.39
CA ALA A 56 9.26 4.57 5.76
C ALA A 56 8.09 4.00 6.58
N CYS A 57 6.88 4.03 6.03
CA CYS A 57 5.68 3.55 6.74
C CYS A 57 5.68 2.04 6.90
N SER A 58 6.15 1.28 5.90
CA SER A 58 6.30 -0.17 6.04
C SER A 58 7.33 -0.54 7.11
N ALA A 59 8.45 0.17 7.21
CA ALA A 59 9.44 -0.03 8.27
C ALA A 59 8.83 0.20 9.67
N PHE A 60 7.99 1.23 9.84
CA PHE A 60 7.25 1.47 11.07
C PHE A 60 6.23 0.35 11.38
N ILE A 61 5.48 -0.12 10.38
CA ILE A 61 4.52 -1.22 10.54
C ILE A 61 5.22 -2.53 10.94
N ILE A 62 6.35 -2.87 10.29
CA ILE A 62 7.16 -4.06 10.61
C ILE A 62 7.71 -3.96 12.03
N SER A 63 8.22 -2.79 12.40
CA SER A 63 8.73 -2.50 13.75
C SER A 63 7.61 -2.39 14.80
N ARG A 64 6.34 -2.43 14.36
CA ARG A 64 5.13 -2.28 15.19
C ARG A 64 5.11 -0.96 15.96
N LEU A 65 5.81 0.05 15.46
CA LEU A 65 5.88 1.39 16.02
C LEU A 65 4.95 2.31 15.23
N TYR A 66 4.15 3.13 15.91
CA TYR A 66 3.25 4.10 15.26
C TYR A 66 2.36 3.50 14.14
N VAL A 67 1.98 2.21 14.24
CA VAL A 67 1.28 1.44 13.19
C VAL A 67 0.06 2.18 12.63
N ARG A 68 -0.74 2.82 13.49
CA ARG A 68 -1.93 3.58 13.07
C ARG A 68 -1.58 4.82 12.25
N GLN A 69 -0.53 5.54 12.63
CA GLN A 69 -0.07 6.72 11.89
C GLN A 69 0.60 6.31 10.58
N ALA A 70 1.32 5.19 10.55
CA ALA A 70 1.94 4.64 9.34
C ALA A 70 0.92 4.02 8.37
N ALA A 71 -0.16 3.44 8.88
CA ALA A 71 -1.25 2.92 8.04
C ALA A 71 -1.95 4.05 7.28
N ALA A 72 -2.01 5.25 7.84
CA ALA A 72 -2.72 6.37 7.24
C ALA A 72 -2.25 6.83 5.86
N PRO A 73 -0.96 7.19 5.70
CA PRO A 73 -0.41 7.53 4.39
C PRO A 73 -0.44 6.34 3.43
N LEU A 74 -0.27 5.10 3.91
CA LEU A 74 -0.36 3.91 3.05
C LEU A 74 -1.78 3.72 2.48
N ILE A 75 -2.83 3.96 3.27
CA ILE A 75 -4.21 3.94 2.75
C ILE A 75 -4.40 4.99 1.66
N LEU A 76 -3.89 6.20 1.86
CA LEU A 76 -3.97 7.26 0.84
C LEU A 76 -3.27 6.83 -0.45
N ILE A 77 -2.07 6.26 -0.36
CA ILE A 77 -1.33 5.76 -1.52
C ILE A 77 -2.11 4.65 -2.24
N MET A 78 -2.70 3.72 -1.50
CA MET A 78 -3.53 2.65 -2.09
C MET A 78 -4.75 3.20 -2.81
N LEU A 79 -5.44 4.20 -2.24
CA LEU A 79 -6.57 4.85 -2.90
C LEU A 79 -6.14 5.55 -4.19
N GLY A 80 -5.01 6.27 -4.15
CA GLY A 80 -4.43 6.90 -5.33
C GLY A 80 -4.07 5.88 -6.42
N ALA A 81 -3.45 4.76 -6.05
CA ALA A 81 -3.10 3.68 -6.97
C ALA A 81 -4.34 3.09 -7.64
N ILE A 82 -5.40 2.78 -6.87
CA ILE A 82 -6.66 2.24 -7.41
C ILE A 82 -7.31 3.25 -8.36
N PHE A 83 -7.39 4.53 -7.97
CA PHE A 83 -8.05 5.56 -8.77
C PHE A 83 -7.31 5.83 -10.09
N LEU A 84 -5.98 5.91 -10.05
CA LEU A 84 -5.18 6.27 -11.22
C LEU A 84 -4.95 5.08 -12.17
N THR A 85 -4.80 3.87 -11.65
CA THR A 85 -4.39 2.72 -12.47
C THR A 85 -5.53 1.75 -12.78
N LYS A 86 -6.50 1.60 -11.88
CA LYS A 86 -7.53 0.55 -12.00
C LYS A 86 -8.85 1.10 -12.54
N LEU A 87 -9.15 2.38 -12.32
CA LEU A 87 -10.36 3.02 -12.88
C LEU A 87 -10.39 2.99 -14.43
N PRO A 88 -9.27 3.23 -15.15
CA PRO A 88 -9.24 3.06 -16.61
C PRO A 88 -9.48 1.61 -17.05
N ILE A 89 -9.01 0.63 -16.28
CA ILE A 89 -9.22 -0.81 -16.57
C ILE A 89 -10.70 -1.14 -16.42
N LEU A 90 -11.35 -0.63 -15.38
CA LEU A 90 -12.78 -0.85 -15.15
C LEU A 90 -13.63 -0.32 -16.32
N MET A 91 -13.27 0.84 -16.88
CA MET A 91 -13.99 1.44 -18.01
C MET A 91 -13.72 0.73 -19.34
N ASN A 92 -12.50 0.22 -19.56
CA ASN A 92 -12.08 -0.31 -20.86
C ASN A 92 -12.14 -1.85 -20.99
N GLN A 93 -11.94 -2.59 -19.89
CA GLN A 93 -11.75 -4.04 -19.90
C GLN A 93 -12.81 -4.81 -19.11
N GLY A 94 -13.70 -4.10 -18.42
CA GLY A 94 -14.81 -4.68 -17.67
C GLY A 94 -14.47 -5.11 -16.22
N PHE A 95 -15.52 -5.44 -15.47
CA PHE A 95 -15.44 -5.63 -14.01
C PHE A 95 -14.59 -6.83 -13.58
N LEU A 96 -14.66 -7.96 -14.31
CA LEU A 96 -13.92 -9.18 -13.96
C LEU A 96 -12.40 -8.97 -14.06
N GLN A 97 -11.94 -8.29 -15.12
CA GLN A 97 -10.53 -7.99 -15.30
C GLN A 97 -10.02 -7.02 -14.23
N PHE A 98 -10.81 -5.97 -13.95
CA PHE A 98 -10.55 -5.06 -12.84
C PHE A 98 -10.40 -5.81 -11.50
N ALA A 99 -11.36 -6.68 -11.16
CA ALA A 99 -11.35 -7.40 -9.89
C ALA A 99 -10.13 -8.33 -9.78
N PHE A 100 -9.73 -8.96 -10.89
CA PHE A 100 -8.53 -9.78 -10.93
C PHE A 100 -7.27 -8.93 -10.75
N ASP A 101 -7.12 -7.82 -11.47
CA ASP A 101 -5.92 -6.99 -11.42
C ASP A 101 -5.81 -6.14 -10.15
N ALA A 102 -6.92 -5.79 -9.51
CA ALA A 102 -6.96 -5.02 -8.26
C ALA A 102 -6.98 -5.92 -7.00
N ARG A 103 -6.92 -7.25 -7.15
CA ARG A 103 -7.04 -8.20 -6.03
C ARG A 103 -6.05 -7.91 -4.89
N LEU A 104 -4.80 -7.61 -5.22
CA LEU A 104 -3.76 -7.32 -4.24
C LEU A 104 -4.05 -5.96 -3.57
N ASP A 105 -4.45 -4.97 -4.35
CA ASP A 105 -4.75 -3.64 -3.85
C ASP A 105 -5.92 -3.65 -2.84
N ILE A 106 -6.98 -4.38 -3.17
CA ILE A 106 -8.16 -4.55 -2.31
C ILE A 106 -7.77 -5.24 -0.99
N ILE A 107 -6.98 -6.31 -1.05
CA ILE A 107 -6.53 -7.02 0.16
C ILE A 107 -5.64 -6.11 1.01
N MET A 108 -4.70 -5.37 0.41
CA MET A 108 -3.85 -4.44 1.16
C MET A 108 -4.65 -3.32 1.82
N LEU A 109 -5.66 -2.77 1.12
CA LEU A 109 -6.54 -1.74 1.67
C LEU A 109 -7.31 -2.26 2.88
N ILE A 110 -7.88 -3.48 2.80
CA ILE A 110 -8.59 -4.11 3.91
C ILE A 110 -7.65 -4.32 5.10
N LEU A 111 -6.45 -4.88 4.89
CA LEU A 111 -5.49 -5.11 5.96
C LEU A 111 -5.02 -3.82 6.61
N LEU A 112 -4.79 -2.75 5.83
CA LEU A 112 -4.45 -1.43 6.35
C LEU A 112 -5.59 -0.82 7.17
N LEU A 113 -6.84 -0.94 6.73
CA LEU A 113 -8.01 -0.50 7.48
C LEU A 113 -8.13 -1.24 8.81
N LEU A 114 -7.89 -2.55 8.82
CA LEU A 114 -7.85 -3.34 10.06
C LEU A 114 -6.73 -2.87 10.99
N LEU A 115 -5.52 -2.64 10.47
CA LEU A 115 -4.39 -2.12 11.26
C LEU A 115 -4.65 -0.71 11.79
N TRP A 116 -5.35 0.14 11.04
CA TRP A 116 -5.74 1.47 11.48
C TRP A 116 -6.77 1.41 12.61
N GLN A 117 -7.82 0.58 12.44
CA GLN A 117 -8.91 0.45 13.41
C GLN A 117 -8.46 -0.25 14.70
N HIS A 118 -7.43 -1.09 14.63
CA HIS A 118 -6.89 -1.77 15.80
C HIS A 118 -6.28 -0.77 16.78
N ARG A 119 -7.04 -0.43 17.83
CA ARG A 119 -6.48 0.23 19.02
C ARG A 119 -5.73 -0.84 19.81
N PRO A 120 -4.43 -0.65 20.14
CA PRO A 120 -3.80 -1.52 21.10
C PRO A 120 -4.61 -1.39 22.38
N THR A 121 -5.30 -2.45 22.79
CA THR A 121 -5.93 -2.53 24.10
C THR A 121 -4.81 -2.24 25.09
N LYS A 122 -4.85 -1.06 25.75
CA LYS A 122 -4.05 -0.85 26.95
C LYS A 122 -4.50 -1.96 27.90
N GLN A 123 -3.66 -2.97 28.09
CA GLN A 123 -3.77 -3.83 29.25
C GLN A 123 -3.47 -2.92 30.44
N LEU A 124 -4.53 -2.33 30.99
CA LEU A 124 -4.56 -1.70 32.31
C LEU A 124 -4.79 -2.79 33.34
#